data_AF-A0A962C346-F1
#
_entry.id   AF-A0A962C346-F1
#
_cell.length_a   1.000
_cell.length_b   1.000
_cell.length_c   1.000
_cell.angle_alpha   90.00
_cell.angle_beta   90.00
_cell.angle_gamma   90.00
#
_symmetry.space_group_name_H-M   'P 1'
#
loop_
_entity.id
_entity.type
_entity.pdbx_description
1 polymer ?
#
loop_
_entity_poly.entity_id
_entity_poly.type
_entity_poly.pdbx_seq_one_letter_code
_entity_poly.pdbx_strand_id
1 'polypeptide(L)'
;MFDRLVPFLWVFLLGLVQLSLSRVALSLWQADAVSAASGWAQVFISGLRVDVATMCLLLGLVAAIYVLIPVALARSRGVQWLLAVWLVLALAVPFMLEVATPPFMSEYGLRPNRLFIEYLVYPEEVGKTLIKGHLLAVVLATVFDALVVWLAWRWIRRWLAAHPPQPGNGVLRIPLAVAVVLLSAFGVRSTLGHRPMNPAMVAFSSNATVNSLPLNSFYSVAHATRDWFRRDPGSRIYDTSISDEAVANAMRAQAVAAGGDAVASEVPVLIRRAPVYAGKPRNLVIVLEESLGAQFIGSLG
;
A
#
# COMPACT_ATOMS: atom_id res chain seq x y z
N MET A 1 23.28 24.27 -11.26
CA MET A 1 23.47 23.08 -10.36
C MET A 1 22.13 22.61 -9.81
N PHE A 2 21.36 23.51 -9.22
CA PHE A 2 19.97 23.28 -8.81
C PHE A 2 19.05 22.93 -9.99
N ASP A 3 19.39 23.32 -11.21
CA ASP A 3 18.65 23.01 -12.45
C ASP A 3 18.45 21.49 -12.67
N ARG A 4 19.37 20.67 -12.12
CA ARG A 4 19.25 19.20 -12.19
C ARG A 4 18.13 18.64 -11.32
N LEU A 5 17.70 19.38 -10.31
CA LEU A 5 16.62 18.99 -9.39
C LEU A 5 15.25 19.47 -9.88
N VAL A 6 15.20 20.45 -10.79
CA VAL A 6 13.95 20.99 -11.34
C VAL A 6 12.99 19.93 -11.88
N PRO A 7 13.40 18.90 -12.65
CA PRO A 7 12.44 17.91 -13.13
C PRO A 7 11.87 17.06 -11.97
N PHE A 8 12.68 16.79 -10.95
CA PHE A 8 12.22 16.09 -9.75
C PHE A 8 11.24 16.95 -8.94
N LEU A 9 11.48 18.26 -8.82
CA LEU A 9 10.58 19.18 -8.14
C LEU A 9 9.23 19.28 -8.86
N TRP A 10 9.23 19.38 -10.19
CA TRP A 10 7.97 19.38 -10.95
C TRP A 10 7.21 18.07 -10.79
N VAL A 11 7.89 16.93 -10.90
CA VAL A 11 7.27 15.61 -10.69
C VAL A 11 6.76 15.45 -9.26
N PHE A 12 7.50 15.94 -8.27
CA PHE A 12 7.09 15.96 -6.86
C PHE A 12 5.79 16.74 -6.68
N LEU A 13 5.73 17.97 -7.20
CA LEU A 13 4.53 18.83 -7.10
C LEU A 13 3.33 18.24 -7.84
N LEU A 14 3.53 17.74 -9.07
CA LEU A 14 2.47 17.09 -9.84
C LEU A 14 1.94 15.84 -9.13
N GLY A 15 2.83 15.03 -8.56
CA GLY A 15 2.45 13.86 -7.78
C GLY A 15 1.66 14.22 -6.52
N LEU A 16 2.04 15.28 -5.80
CA LEU A 16 1.26 15.78 -4.66
C LEU A 16 -0.13 16.24 -5.07
N VAL A 17 -0.25 16.99 -6.18
CA VAL A 17 -1.53 17.44 -6.71
C VAL A 17 -2.41 16.25 -7.09
N GLN A 18 -1.84 15.27 -7.81
CA GLN A 18 -2.53 14.05 -8.21
C GLN A 18 -3.08 13.27 -7.01
N LEU A 19 -2.24 12.99 -6.00
CA LEU A 19 -2.64 12.24 -4.81
C LEU A 19 -3.66 13.03 -3.96
N SER A 20 -3.50 14.35 -3.87
CA SER A 20 -4.45 15.21 -3.17
C SER A 20 -5.81 15.24 -3.85
N LEU A 21 -5.87 15.33 -5.18
CA LEU A 21 -7.11 15.28 -5.94
C LEU A 21 -7.82 13.93 -5.77
N SER A 22 -7.08 12.83 -5.84
CA SER A 22 -7.63 11.50 -5.57
C SER A 22 -8.23 11.43 -4.16
N ARG A 23 -7.50 11.94 -3.15
CA ARG A 23 -8.01 11.98 -1.77
C ARG A 23 -9.26 12.83 -1.63
N VAL A 24 -9.32 14.00 -2.26
CA VAL A 24 -10.53 14.84 -2.25
C VAL A 24 -11.69 14.06 -2.87
N ALA A 25 -11.51 13.45 -4.04
CA ALA A 25 -12.55 12.67 -4.70
C ALA A 25 -13.07 11.51 -3.83
N LEU A 26 -12.15 10.73 -3.22
CA LEU A 26 -12.51 9.59 -2.37
C LEU A 26 -13.17 10.04 -1.05
N SER A 27 -12.69 11.12 -0.44
CA SER A 27 -13.30 11.68 0.79
C SER A 27 -14.68 12.27 0.53
N LEU A 28 -14.91 12.87 -0.64
CA LEU A 28 -16.23 13.34 -1.05
C LEU A 28 -17.17 12.16 -1.36
N TRP A 29 -16.66 11.09 -1.97
CA TRP A 29 -17.44 9.86 -2.17
C TRP A 29 -17.84 9.21 -0.84
N GLN A 30 -16.96 9.22 0.15
CA GLN A 30 -17.19 8.67 1.49
C GLN A 30 -17.58 9.75 2.53
N ALA A 31 -18.22 10.84 2.09
CA ALA A 31 -18.45 12.03 2.92
C ALA A 31 -19.23 11.74 4.21
N ASP A 32 -20.22 10.85 4.16
CA ASP A 32 -21.02 10.46 5.32
C ASP A 32 -20.17 9.77 6.38
N ALA A 33 -19.33 8.81 5.97
CA ALA A 33 -18.43 8.09 6.87
C ALA A 33 -17.36 9.01 7.46
N VAL A 34 -16.80 9.92 6.66
CA VAL A 34 -15.79 10.90 7.12
C VAL A 34 -16.41 11.88 8.11
N SER A 35 -17.62 12.36 7.85
CA SER A 35 -18.33 13.30 8.71
C SER A 35 -18.76 12.65 10.03
N ALA A 36 -19.23 11.40 9.98
CA ALA A 36 -19.55 10.63 11.19
C ALA A 36 -18.33 10.43 12.10
N ALA A 37 -17.13 10.31 11.52
CA ALA A 37 -15.87 10.21 12.25
C ALA A 37 -15.24 11.57 12.61
N SER A 38 -15.86 12.70 12.25
CA SER A 38 -15.26 14.05 12.35
C SER A 38 -13.84 14.13 11.76
N GLY A 39 -13.59 13.37 10.68
CA GLY A 39 -12.25 13.02 10.22
C GLY A 39 -11.64 13.95 9.17
N TRP A 40 -12.36 14.97 8.70
CA TRP A 40 -11.95 15.80 7.56
C TRP A 40 -10.53 16.39 7.71
N ALA A 41 -10.22 16.98 8.86
CA ALA A 41 -8.90 17.55 9.12
C ALA A 41 -7.81 16.47 9.18
N GLN A 42 -8.06 15.36 9.89
CA GLN A 42 -7.12 14.26 10.03
C GLN A 42 -6.82 13.60 8.68
N VAL A 43 -7.84 13.39 7.83
CA VAL A 43 -7.70 12.79 6.50
C VAL A 43 -6.77 13.63 5.63
N PHE A 44 -6.94 14.96 5.60
CA PHE A 44 -6.12 15.81 4.74
C PHE A 44 -4.72 16.11 5.31
N ILE A 45 -4.59 16.37 6.62
CA ILE A 45 -3.28 16.66 7.23
C ILE A 45 -2.39 15.41 7.24
N SER A 46 -2.92 14.28 7.74
CA SER A 46 -2.19 13.01 7.72
C SER A 46 -1.99 12.54 6.29
N GLY A 47 -2.94 12.82 5.41
CA GLY A 47 -2.84 12.48 4.00
C GLY A 47 -1.71 13.19 3.27
N LEU A 48 -1.61 14.51 3.42
CA LEU A 48 -0.52 15.28 2.82
C LEU A 48 0.85 14.79 3.30
N ARG A 49 0.97 14.42 4.59
CA ARG A 49 2.19 13.82 5.14
C ARG A 49 2.55 12.52 4.43
N VAL A 50 1.56 11.66 4.17
CA VAL A 50 1.78 10.38 3.47
C VAL A 50 2.17 10.61 2.01
N ASP A 51 1.59 11.62 1.34
CA ASP A 51 1.93 11.94 -0.05
C ASP A 51 3.35 12.49 -0.17
N VAL A 52 3.77 13.36 0.75
CA VAL A 52 5.15 13.85 0.83
C VAL A 52 6.11 12.69 1.04
N ALA A 53 5.82 11.79 1.98
CA ALA A 53 6.66 10.60 2.22
C ALA A 53 6.77 9.73 0.97
N THR A 54 5.67 9.55 0.23
CA THR A 54 5.61 8.74 -0.99
C THR A 54 6.43 9.35 -2.11
N MET A 55 6.32 10.66 -2.33
CA MET A 55 7.11 11.37 -3.35
C MET A 55 8.59 11.42 -2.97
N CYS A 56 8.92 11.61 -1.69
CA CYS A 56 10.30 11.52 -1.20
C CYS A 56 10.89 10.11 -1.39
N LEU A 57 10.10 9.05 -1.16
CA LEU A 57 10.53 7.67 -1.39
C LEU A 57 10.85 7.42 -2.88
N LEU A 58 9.98 7.87 -3.78
CA LEU A 58 10.13 7.64 -5.23
C LEU A 58 11.24 8.49 -5.87
N LEU A 59 11.43 9.73 -5.42
CA LEU A 59 12.29 10.70 -6.10
C LEU A 59 13.61 10.96 -5.37
N GLY A 60 13.63 10.88 -4.03
CA GLY A 60 14.74 11.37 -3.23
C GLY A 60 16.08 10.71 -3.55
N LEU A 61 16.11 9.38 -3.56
CA LEU A 61 17.34 8.63 -3.85
C LEU A 61 17.82 8.85 -5.28
N VAL A 62 16.91 8.82 -6.26
CA VAL A 62 17.26 9.00 -7.67
C VAL A 62 17.73 10.43 -7.96
N ALA A 63 17.12 11.44 -7.32
CA ALA A 63 17.56 12.82 -7.39
C ALA A 63 18.98 12.99 -6.85
N ALA A 64 19.28 12.39 -5.70
CA ALA A 64 20.61 12.44 -5.10
C ALA A 64 21.66 11.78 -6.01
N ILE A 65 21.37 10.58 -6.55
CA ILE A 65 22.25 9.89 -7.50
C ILE A 65 22.47 10.75 -8.75
N TYR A 66 21.41 11.31 -9.33
CA TYR A 66 21.50 12.12 -10.55
C TYR A 66 22.32 13.41 -10.38
N VAL A 67 22.25 14.03 -9.20
CA VAL A 67 23.11 15.18 -8.86
C VAL A 67 24.59 14.80 -8.86
N LEU A 68 24.93 13.60 -8.36
CA LEU A 68 26.32 13.11 -8.26
C LEU A 68 26.91 12.67 -9.60
N ILE A 69 26.08 12.26 -10.58
CA ILE A 69 26.57 11.77 -11.88
C ILE A 69 27.37 12.88 -12.63
N PRO A 70 28.55 12.55 -13.19
CA PRO A 70 29.32 13.48 -14.02
C PRO A 70 28.50 14.02 -15.20
N VAL A 71 28.73 15.28 -15.59
CA VAL A 71 27.95 15.96 -16.65
C VAL A 71 27.99 15.19 -17.97
N ALA A 72 29.16 14.65 -18.34
CA ALA A 72 29.33 13.87 -19.55
C ALA A 72 28.40 12.64 -19.57
N LEU A 73 28.34 11.90 -18.47
CA LEU A 73 27.47 10.72 -18.34
C LEU A 73 25.99 11.12 -18.23
N ALA A 74 25.68 12.20 -17.50
CA ALA A 74 24.31 12.72 -17.38
C ALA A 74 23.73 13.16 -18.73
N ARG A 75 24.56 13.63 -19.66
CA ARG A 75 24.14 14.00 -21.04
C ARG A 75 23.94 12.80 -21.96
N SER A 76 24.39 11.61 -21.58
CA SER A 76 24.25 10.43 -22.42
C SER A 76 22.78 10.12 -22.68
N ARG A 77 22.47 9.64 -23.89
CA ARG A 77 21.10 9.27 -24.28
C ARG A 77 20.52 8.19 -23.36
N GLY A 78 21.36 7.26 -22.90
CA GLY A 78 20.97 6.20 -21.96
C GLY A 78 20.52 6.74 -20.62
N VAL A 79 21.30 7.62 -19.97
CA VAL A 79 20.94 8.20 -18.67
C VAL A 79 19.71 9.10 -18.79
N GLN A 80 19.60 9.92 -19.83
CA GLN A 80 18.41 10.75 -20.07
C GLN A 80 17.16 9.91 -20.30
N TRP A 81 17.27 8.79 -21.02
CA TRP A 81 16.16 7.87 -21.23
C TRP A 81 15.75 7.17 -19.92
N LEU A 82 16.72 6.63 -19.16
CA LEU A 82 16.46 5.98 -17.87
C LEU A 82 15.83 6.95 -16.86
N LEU A 83 16.33 8.19 -16.79
CA LEU A 83 15.74 9.23 -15.97
C LEU A 83 14.30 9.54 -16.39
N ALA A 84 14.04 9.69 -17.69
CA ALA A 84 12.70 9.93 -18.20
C ALA A 84 11.74 8.79 -17.84
N VAL A 85 12.17 7.53 -18.02
CA VAL A 85 11.40 6.35 -17.62
C VAL A 85 11.08 6.39 -16.13
N TRP A 86 12.08 6.62 -15.28
CA TRP A 86 11.87 6.65 -13.83
C TRP A 86 10.90 7.76 -13.41
N LEU A 87 11.06 8.98 -13.93
CA LEU A 87 10.20 10.11 -13.61
C LEU A 87 8.75 9.88 -14.09
N VAL A 88 8.57 9.22 -15.24
CA VAL A 88 7.23 8.81 -15.70
C VAL A 88 6.64 7.76 -14.77
N LEU A 89 7.40 6.72 -14.41
CA LEU A 89 6.93 5.69 -13.49
C LEU A 89 6.56 6.26 -12.11
N ALA A 90 7.31 7.25 -11.62
CA ALA A 90 7.03 7.93 -10.35
C ALA A 90 5.68 8.67 -10.33
N LEU A 91 5.12 9.05 -11.48
CA LEU A 91 3.76 9.60 -11.59
C LEU A 91 2.73 8.51 -11.92
N ALA A 92 3.06 7.68 -12.91
CA ALA A 92 2.14 6.71 -13.48
C ALA A 92 1.78 5.58 -12.51
N VAL A 93 2.74 5.06 -11.73
CA VAL A 93 2.46 3.95 -10.82
C VAL A 93 1.53 4.37 -9.68
N PRO A 94 1.77 5.50 -8.97
CA PRO A 94 0.79 6.01 -8.00
C PRO A 94 -0.55 6.33 -8.67
N PHE A 95 -0.55 6.88 -9.89
CA PHE A 95 -1.79 7.21 -10.60
C PHE A 95 -2.63 5.95 -10.87
N MET A 96 -2.03 4.92 -11.46
CA MET A 96 -2.67 3.63 -11.75
C MET A 96 -3.29 3.01 -10.49
N LEU A 97 -2.57 3.04 -9.36
CA LEU A 97 -3.09 2.51 -8.09
C LEU A 97 -4.25 3.35 -7.53
N GLU A 98 -4.22 4.68 -7.71
CA GLU A 98 -5.35 5.54 -7.35
C GLU A 98 -6.56 5.30 -8.25
N VAL A 99 -6.36 5.08 -9.56
CA VAL A 99 -7.44 4.71 -10.50
C VAL A 99 -8.05 3.34 -10.16
N ALA A 100 -7.24 2.41 -9.66
CA ALA A 100 -7.73 1.12 -9.17
C ALA A 100 -8.44 1.20 -7.81
N THR A 101 -8.36 2.32 -7.10
CA THR A 101 -8.90 2.46 -5.74
C THR A 101 -10.42 2.37 -5.68
N PRO A 102 -11.21 3.10 -6.49
CA PRO A 102 -12.67 3.05 -6.38
C PRO A 102 -13.28 1.65 -6.47
N PRO A 103 -12.98 0.80 -7.48
CA PRO A 103 -13.55 -0.55 -7.54
C PRO A 103 -13.02 -1.44 -6.41
N PHE A 104 -11.76 -1.28 -6.01
CA PHE A 104 -11.20 -2.04 -4.89
C PHE A 104 -11.84 -1.65 -3.56
N MET A 105 -12.13 -0.36 -3.36
CA MET A 105 -12.76 0.17 -2.16
C MET A 105 -14.25 -0.17 -2.08
N SER A 106 -14.96 -0.27 -3.21
CA SER A 106 -16.34 -0.76 -3.19
C SER A 106 -16.45 -2.22 -2.75
N GLU A 107 -15.46 -3.05 -3.09
CA GLU A 107 -15.46 -4.48 -2.75
C GLU A 107 -14.97 -4.73 -1.32
N TYR A 108 -13.83 -4.12 -0.94
CA TYR A 108 -13.14 -4.43 0.30
C TYR A 108 -13.25 -3.33 1.37
N GLY A 109 -13.84 -2.18 1.05
CA GLY A 109 -13.92 -1.03 1.96
C GLY A 109 -12.56 -0.38 2.26
N LEU A 110 -11.51 -0.70 1.50
CA LEU A 110 -10.13 -0.29 1.76
C LEU A 110 -9.47 0.23 0.48
N ARG A 111 -8.36 0.95 0.61
CA ARG A 111 -7.43 1.18 -0.52
C ARG A 111 -6.63 -0.08 -0.83
N PRO A 112 -6.08 -0.21 -2.06
CA PRO A 112 -5.14 -1.28 -2.40
C PRO A 112 -4.07 -1.46 -1.33
N ASN A 113 -3.96 -2.69 -0.80
CA ASN A 113 -3.09 -3.04 0.33
C ASN A 113 -2.54 -4.46 0.14
N ARG A 114 -2.32 -5.21 1.24
CA ARG A 114 -1.90 -6.61 1.19
C ARG A 114 -2.81 -7.49 0.32
N LEU A 115 -4.13 -7.34 0.40
CA LEU A 115 -5.08 -8.11 -0.40
C LEU A 115 -4.84 -7.91 -1.90
N PHE A 116 -4.52 -6.68 -2.31
CA PHE A 116 -4.18 -6.38 -3.71
C PHE A 116 -3.00 -7.22 -4.21
N ILE A 117 -1.99 -7.45 -3.36
CA ILE A 117 -0.82 -8.28 -3.69
C ILE A 117 -1.20 -9.76 -3.71
N GLU A 118 -1.97 -10.23 -2.72
CA GLU A 118 -2.40 -11.63 -2.62
C GLU A 118 -3.25 -12.04 -3.82
N TYR A 119 -4.13 -11.16 -4.31
CA TYR A 119 -4.92 -11.41 -5.51
C TYR A 119 -4.07 -11.45 -6.78
N LEU A 120 -2.99 -10.66 -6.88
CA LEU A 120 -2.07 -10.72 -8.02
C LEU A 120 -1.34 -12.06 -8.15
N VAL A 121 -1.32 -12.90 -7.09
CA VAL A 121 -0.80 -14.27 -7.16
C VAL A 121 -1.71 -15.19 -8.00
N TYR A 122 -3.00 -14.85 -8.12
CA TYR A 122 -4.01 -15.60 -8.89
C TYR A 122 -4.54 -14.78 -10.07
N PRO A 123 -3.69 -14.42 -11.06
CA PRO A 123 -4.03 -13.47 -12.10
C PRO A 123 -5.17 -13.93 -13.03
N GLU A 124 -5.35 -15.24 -13.22
CA GLU A 124 -6.45 -15.76 -14.03
C GLU A 124 -7.82 -15.51 -13.40
N GLU A 125 -7.93 -15.68 -12.09
CA GLU A 125 -9.18 -15.51 -11.35
C GLU A 125 -9.55 -14.03 -11.32
N VAL A 126 -8.59 -13.18 -10.93
CA VAL A 126 -8.76 -11.72 -10.92
C VAL A 126 -9.09 -11.20 -12.32
N GLY A 127 -8.39 -11.67 -13.36
CA GLY A 127 -8.64 -11.27 -14.73
C GLY A 127 -10.05 -11.63 -15.20
N LYS A 128 -10.51 -12.86 -14.93
CA LYS A 128 -11.88 -13.29 -15.28
C LYS A 128 -12.93 -12.48 -14.53
N THR A 129 -12.71 -12.19 -13.25
CA THR A 129 -13.62 -11.38 -12.43
C THR A 129 -13.68 -9.94 -12.90
N LEU A 130 -12.54 -9.31 -13.20
CA LEU A 130 -12.46 -7.95 -13.73
C LEU A 130 -13.13 -7.81 -15.11
N ILE A 131 -12.92 -8.78 -16.01
CA ILE A 131 -13.53 -8.76 -17.34
C ILE A 131 -15.05 -8.99 -17.27
N LYS A 132 -15.53 -9.86 -16.38
CA LYS A 132 -16.97 -10.16 -16.27
C LYS A 132 -17.74 -9.10 -15.47
N GLY A 133 -17.16 -8.59 -14.39
CA GLY A 133 -17.82 -7.67 -13.46
C GLY A 133 -17.48 -6.19 -13.64
N HIS A 134 -16.31 -5.86 -14.21
CA HIS A 134 -15.77 -4.49 -14.20
C HIS A 134 -15.14 -4.05 -15.54
N LEU A 135 -15.55 -4.63 -16.68
CA LEU A 135 -14.93 -4.38 -17.98
C LEU A 135 -14.81 -2.89 -18.32
N LEU A 136 -15.88 -2.13 -18.13
CA LEU A 136 -15.89 -0.69 -18.41
C LEU A 136 -14.85 0.05 -17.55
N ALA A 137 -14.78 -0.26 -16.26
CA ALA A 137 -13.81 0.34 -15.35
C ALA A 137 -12.38 0.01 -15.77
N VAL A 138 -12.12 -1.23 -16.18
CA VAL A 138 -10.79 -1.67 -16.67
C VAL A 138 -10.40 -0.94 -17.96
N VAL A 139 -11.32 -0.82 -18.94
CA VAL A 139 -11.04 -0.11 -20.19
C VAL A 139 -10.77 1.37 -19.93
N LEU A 140 -11.63 2.03 -19.14
CA LEU A 140 -11.44 3.44 -18.79
C LEU A 140 -10.12 3.65 -18.03
N ALA A 141 -9.82 2.82 -17.03
CA ALA A 141 -8.57 2.88 -16.27
C ALA A 141 -7.36 2.75 -17.20
N THR A 142 -7.37 1.75 -18.09
CA THR A 142 -6.27 1.51 -19.03
C THR A 142 -6.08 2.70 -19.98
N VAL A 143 -7.16 3.30 -20.49
CA VAL A 143 -7.09 4.48 -21.37
C VAL A 143 -6.55 5.70 -20.61
N PHE A 144 -7.02 5.95 -19.39
CA PHE A 144 -6.54 7.06 -18.56
C PHE A 144 -5.06 6.88 -18.20
N ASP A 145 -4.65 5.68 -17.80
CA ASP A 145 -3.26 5.38 -17.49
C ASP A 145 -2.36 5.56 -18.71
N ALA A 146 -2.77 5.04 -19.88
CA ALA A 146 -2.03 5.22 -21.12
C ALA A 146 -1.90 6.70 -21.50
N LEU A 147 -2.95 7.50 -21.31
CA LEU A 147 -2.93 8.93 -21.55
C LEU A 147 -1.97 9.66 -20.59
N VAL A 148 -2.01 9.36 -19.30
CA VAL A 148 -1.10 9.95 -18.30
C VAL A 148 0.34 9.59 -18.60
N VAL A 149 0.63 8.31 -18.91
CA VAL A 149 1.96 7.87 -19.31
C VAL A 149 2.43 8.60 -20.56
N TRP A 150 1.58 8.72 -21.58
CA TRP A 150 1.92 9.41 -22.83
C TRP A 150 2.19 10.91 -22.61
N LEU A 151 1.33 11.60 -21.86
CA LEU A 151 1.49 13.02 -21.52
C LEU A 151 2.75 13.24 -20.70
N ALA A 152 2.96 12.47 -19.64
CA ALA A 152 4.14 12.55 -18.79
C ALA A 152 5.41 12.26 -19.59
N TRP A 153 5.42 11.23 -20.44
CA TRP A 153 6.55 10.90 -21.30
C TRP A 153 6.89 12.05 -22.25
N ARG A 154 5.90 12.57 -22.97
CA ARG A 154 6.08 13.66 -23.92
C ARG A 154 6.58 14.93 -23.22
N TRP A 155 6.02 15.28 -22.06
CA TRP A 155 6.43 16.45 -21.30
C TRP A 155 7.84 16.31 -20.72
N ILE A 156 8.14 15.21 -20.00
CA ILE A 156 9.45 14.97 -19.38
C ILE A 156 10.55 14.90 -20.45
N ARG A 157 10.34 14.17 -21.55
CA ARG A 157 11.31 14.07 -22.65
C ARG A 157 11.61 15.42 -23.29
N ARG A 158 10.57 16.24 -23.52
CA ARG A 158 10.74 17.59 -24.06
C ARG A 158 11.49 18.49 -23.09
N TRP A 159 11.15 18.43 -21.81
CA TRP A 159 11.79 19.23 -20.78
C TRP A 159 13.28 18.89 -20.67
N LEU A 160 13.61 17.59 -20.58
CA LEU A 160 14.99 17.11 -20.49
C LEU A 160 15.81 17.43 -21.76
N ALA A 161 15.20 17.38 -22.93
CA ALA A 161 15.85 17.77 -24.18
C ALA A 161 16.12 19.28 -24.28
N ALA A 162 15.19 20.11 -23.79
CA ALA A 162 15.33 21.56 -23.77
C ALA A 162 16.32 22.07 -22.70
N HIS A 163 16.52 21.31 -21.63
CA HIS A 163 17.36 21.68 -20.49
C HIS A 163 18.49 20.67 -20.25
N PRO A 164 19.47 20.56 -21.16
CA PRO A 164 20.56 19.62 -21.00
C PRO A 164 21.37 19.93 -19.73
N PRO A 165 21.88 18.90 -19.02
CA PRO A 165 22.66 19.11 -17.81
C PRO A 165 23.84 20.03 -18.04
N GLN A 166 23.94 21.10 -17.26
CA GLN A 166 25.05 22.04 -17.34
C GLN A 166 26.20 21.65 -16.40
N PRO A 167 27.46 21.94 -16.77
CA PRO A 167 28.59 21.83 -15.85
C PRO A 167 28.44 22.88 -14.73
N GLY A 168 28.23 22.39 -13.51
CA GLY A 168 28.24 23.22 -12.30
C GLY A 168 29.46 22.91 -11.42
N ASN A 169 29.67 23.76 -10.40
CA ASN A 169 30.74 23.62 -9.42
C ASN A 169 30.73 22.21 -8.79
N GLY A 170 31.79 21.43 -9.04
CA GLY A 170 31.87 20.03 -8.61
C GLY A 170 31.85 19.85 -7.10
N VAL A 171 32.40 20.81 -6.36
CA VAL A 171 32.51 20.78 -4.89
C VAL A 171 31.14 20.85 -4.21
N LEU A 172 30.18 21.57 -4.81
CA LEU A 172 28.84 21.75 -4.24
C LEU A 172 27.88 20.59 -4.53
N ARG A 173 28.26 19.61 -5.37
CA ARG A 173 27.37 18.48 -5.72
C ARG A 173 27.18 17.50 -4.57
N ILE A 174 28.26 17.20 -3.85
CA ILE A 174 28.23 16.31 -2.68
C ILE A 174 27.32 16.88 -1.58
N PRO A 175 27.52 18.11 -1.08
CA PRO A 175 26.65 18.66 -0.04
C PRO A 175 25.19 18.80 -0.52
N LEU A 176 24.96 19.10 -1.80
CA LEU A 176 23.60 19.11 -2.35
C LEU A 176 22.96 17.72 -2.34
N ALA A 177 23.69 16.68 -2.76
CA ALA A 177 23.17 15.32 -2.75
C ALA A 177 22.88 14.84 -1.31
N VAL A 178 23.76 15.16 -0.35
CA VAL A 178 23.53 14.89 1.07
C VAL A 178 22.29 15.62 1.57
N ALA A 179 22.12 16.90 1.24
CA ALA A 179 20.93 17.66 1.60
C ALA A 179 19.64 17.03 1.03
N VAL A 180 19.66 16.59 -0.23
CA VAL A 180 18.52 15.90 -0.86
C VAL A 180 18.19 14.60 -0.14
N VAL A 181 19.21 13.79 0.22
CA VAL A 181 19.00 12.55 0.98
C VAL A 181 18.43 12.85 2.36
N LEU A 182 18.97 13.83 3.08
CA LEU A 182 18.48 14.19 4.41
C LEU A 182 17.04 14.69 4.36
N LEU A 183 16.72 15.62 3.45
CA LEU A 183 15.35 16.13 3.27
C LEU A 183 14.38 15.01 2.90
N SER A 184 14.80 14.10 2.01
CA SER A 184 13.97 12.95 1.62
C SER A 184 13.79 11.97 2.77
N ALA A 185 14.83 11.74 3.59
CA ALA A 185 14.75 10.90 4.78
C ALA A 185 13.81 11.49 5.83
N PHE A 186 13.84 12.81 6.04
CA PHE A 186 12.86 13.51 6.90
C PHE A 186 11.44 13.38 6.35
N GLY A 187 11.26 13.55 5.04
CA GLY A 187 9.96 13.37 4.38
C GLY A 187 9.41 11.95 4.53
N VAL A 188 10.23 10.93 4.22
CA VAL A 188 9.85 9.51 4.36
C VAL A 188 9.56 9.15 5.83
N ARG A 189 10.37 9.64 6.77
CA ARG A 189 10.18 9.34 8.19
C ARG A 189 8.89 9.98 8.71
N SER A 190 8.58 11.21 8.28
CA SER A 190 7.39 12.01 8.66
C SER A 190 7.08 12.13 10.17
N THR A 191 7.96 11.66 11.05
CA THR A 191 7.88 11.74 12.51
C THR A 191 9.27 11.78 13.13
N LEU A 192 9.41 12.43 14.27
CA LEU A 192 10.64 12.43 15.07
C LEU A 192 10.69 11.25 16.06
N GLY A 193 9.62 10.47 16.17
CA GLY A 193 9.53 9.32 17.06
C GLY A 193 10.46 8.16 16.68
N HIS A 194 10.52 7.14 17.55
CA HIS A 194 11.40 5.98 17.40
C HIS A 194 11.09 5.11 16.16
N ARG A 195 9.82 5.08 15.71
CA ARG A 195 9.39 4.29 14.54
C ARG A 195 9.17 5.19 13.33
N PRO A 196 9.59 4.77 12.12
CA PRO A 196 9.24 5.49 10.89
C PRO A 196 7.73 5.42 10.64
N MET A 197 7.23 6.25 9.71
CA MET A 197 5.82 6.27 9.34
C MET A 197 5.27 4.86 9.05
N ASN A 198 4.08 4.54 9.57
CA ASN A 198 3.37 3.29 9.30
C ASN A 198 1.86 3.56 9.18
N PRO A 199 1.10 2.67 8.52
CA PRO A 199 -0.35 2.83 8.35
C PRO A 199 -1.13 2.99 9.66
N ALA A 200 -0.70 2.33 10.74
CA ALA A 200 -1.39 2.41 12.04
C ALA A 200 -1.31 3.82 12.67
N MET A 201 -0.25 4.58 12.41
CA MET A 201 -0.11 5.95 12.95
C MET A 201 -1.06 6.98 12.34
N VAL A 202 -1.74 6.65 11.24
CA VAL A 202 -2.75 7.53 10.62
C VAL A 202 -4.18 7.02 10.80
N ALA A 203 -4.37 5.89 11.47
CA ALA A 203 -5.68 5.39 11.85
C ALA A 203 -6.20 6.14 13.09
N PHE A 204 -7.42 6.64 13.02
CA PHE A 204 -8.02 7.48 14.07
C PHE A 204 -9.50 7.18 14.37
N SER A 205 -10.16 6.37 13.55
CA SER A 205 -11.57 5.99 13.67
C SER A 205 -11.72 4.48 13.91
N SER A 206 -12.91 4.03 14.32
CA SER A 206 -13.29 2.61 14.27
C SER A 206 -13.64 2.14 12.85
N ASN A 207 -13.96 3.06 11.95
CA ASN A 207 -14.27 2.75 10.56
C ASN A 207 -12.99 2.56 9.74
N ALA A 208 -12.79 1.33 9.24
CA ALA A 208 -11.61 0.95 8.47
C ALA A 208 -11.47 1.73 7.14
N THR A 209 -12.58 2.03 6.47
CA THR A 209 -12.58 2.83 5.23
C THR A 209 -12.07 4.23 5.49
N VAL A 210 -12.56 4.89 6.54
CA VAL A 210 -12.10 6.24 6.93
C VAL A 210 -10.61 6.25 7.27
N ASN A 211 -10.13 5.22 7.98
CA ASN A 211 -8.70 5.08 8.30
C ASN A 211 -7.81 4.84 7.07
N SER A 212 -8.38 4.36 5.96
CA SER A 212 -7.65 4.14 4.72
C SER A 212 -7.52 5.41 3.87
N LEU A 213 -8.39 6.41 4.03
CA LEU A 213 -8.40 7.64 3.23
C LEU A 213 -7.14 8.52 3.37
N PRO A 214 -6.51 8.68 4.57
CA PRO A 214 -5.25 9.39 4.69
C PRO A 214 -4.15 8.74 3.86
N LEU A 215 -4.09 7.41 3.80
CA LEU A 215 -3.08 6.71 3.02
C LEU A 215 -3.28 6.96 1.52
N ASN A 216 -2.20 6.92 0.74
CA ASN A 216 -2.32 6.68 -0.70
C ASN A 216 -2.03 5.20 -1.01
N SER A 217 -2.53 4.75 -2.14
CA SER A 217 -2.58 3.33 -2.50
C SER A 217 -1.18 2.77 -2.77
N PHE A 218 -0.30 3.58 -3.36
CA PHE A 218 1.12 3.23 -3.51
C PHE A 218 1.79 2.97 -2.16
N TYR A 219 1.61 3.86 -1.19
CA TYR A 219 2.21 3.69 0.14
C TYR A 219 1.71 2.43 0.83
N SER A 220 0.40 2.18 0.78
CA SER A 220 -0.23 0.99 1.37
C SER A 220 0.29 -0.31 0.75
N VAL A 221 0.36 -0.37 -0.59
CA VAL A 221 0.91 -1.54 -1.30
C VAL A 221 2.40 -1.69 -1.00
N ALA A 222 3.21 -0.63 -1.10
CA ALA A 222 4.64 -0.69 -0.84
C ALA A 222 4.96 -1.15 0.60
N HIS A 223 4.17 -0.69 1.57
CA HIS A 223 4.28 -1.14 2.96
C HIS A 223 3.93 -2.62 3.09
N ALA A 224 2.82 -3.07 2.50
CA ALA A 224 2.41 -4.47 2.52
C ALA A 224 3.43 -5.39 1.82
N THR A 225 3.99 -4.96 0.69
CA THR A 225 5.05 -5.69 -0.02
C THR A 225 6.29 -5.83 0.84
N ARG A 226 6.73 -4.75 1.51
CA ARG A 226 7.88 -4.80 2.44
C ARG A 226 7.65 -5.81 3.56
N ASP A 227 6.46 -5.80 4.15
CA ASP A 227 6.10 -6.70 5.24
C ASP A 227 5.98 -8.14 4.76
N TRP A 228 5.50 -8.38 3.53
CA TRP A 228 5.46 -9.72 2.93
C TRP A 228 6.86 -10.30 2.70
N PHE A 229 7.83 -9.49 2.28
CA PHE A 229 9.23 -9.92 2.13
C PHE A 229 9.93 -10.16 3.47
N ARG A 230 9.54 -9.41 4.51
CA ARG A 230 9.98 -9.68 5.87
C ARG A 230 9.20 -10.89 6.38
N ARG A 231 9.76 -12.08 6.16
CA ARG A 231 9.31 -13.31 6.84
C ARG A 231 9.51 -13.15 8.34
N ASP A 232 8.66 -12.38 9.00
CA ASP A 232 8.67 -12.28 10.44
C ASP A 232 7.98 -13.55 10.94
N PRO A 233 8.70 -14.48 11.60
CA PRO A 233 8.04 -15.62 12.21
C PRO A 233 7.08 -15.04 13.25
N GLY A 234 5.77 -15.20 13.03
CA GLY A 234 4.70 -14.60 13.84
C GLY A 234 4.77 -14.92 15.34
N SER A 235 5.68 -15.81 15.74
CA SER A 235 6.04 -16.09 17.13
C SER A 235 6.65 -14.90 17.88
N ARG A 236 7.23 -13.90 17.21
CA ARG A 236 7.81 -12.72 17.89
C ARG A 236 6.78 -11.67 18.35
N ILE A 237 5.52 -11.79 17.92
CA ILE A 237 4.46 -10.86 18.30
C ILE A 237 3.92 -11.18 19.71
N TYR A 238 4.04 -12.44 20.13
CA TYR A 238 3.54 -12.94 21.40
C TYR A 238 4.71 -13.30 22.33
N ASP A 239 4.43 -13.30 23.63
CA ASP A 239 5.42 -13.65 24.63
C ASP A 239 5.88 -15.10 24.45
N THR A 240 7.14 -15.29 24.03
CA THR A 240 7.77 -16.60 23.87
C THR A 240 8.35 -17.15 25.17
N SER A 241 8.15 -16.48 26.30
CA SER A 241 8.59 -16.96 27.61
C SER A 241 7.74 -18.13 28.12
N ILE A 242 6.51 -18.28 27.60
CA ILE A 242 5.63 -19.38 27.92
C ILE A 242 6.05 -20.60 27.10
N SER A 243 6.25 -21.74 27.76
CA SER A 243 6.57 -22.98 27.07
C SER A 243 5.40 -23.49 26.22
N ASP A 244 5.72 -24.13 25.10
CA ASP A 244 4.71 -24.78 24.24
C ASP A 244 3.82 -25.76 25.02
N GLU A 245 4.38 -26.41 26.05
CA GLU A 245 3.65 -27.31 26.95
C GLU A 245 2.61 -26.58 27.80
N ALA A 246 2.95 -25.40 28.34
CA ALA A 246 2.00 -24.59 29.10
C ALA A 246 0.86 -24.06 28.21
N VAL A 247 1.17 -23.63 26.98
CA VAL A 247 0.16 -23.23 25.99
C VAL A 247 -0.75 -24.41 25.64
N ALA A 248 -0.17 -25.57 25.33
CA ALA A 248 -0.94 -26.76 24.98
C ALA A 248 -1.82 -27.24 26.14
N ASN A 249 -1.34 -27.17 27.38
CA ASN A 249 -2.12 -27.50 28.57
C ASN A 249 -3.30 -26.53 28.78
N ALA A 250 -3.08 -25.23 28.55
CA ALA A 250 -4.15 -24.23 28.62
C ALA A 250 -5.22 -24.47 27.55
N MET A 251 -4.81 -24.71 26.29
CA MET A 251 -5.73 -25.04 25.19
C MET A 251 -6.52 -26.32 25.47
N ARG A 252 -5.86 -27.37 25.99
CA ARG A 252 -6.48 -28.63 26.35
C ARG A 252 -7.51 -28.44 27.47
N ALA A 253 -7.16 -27.71 28.53
CA ALA A 253 -8.07 -27.42 29.64
C ALA A 253 -9.32 -26.66 29.16
N GLN A 254 -9.15 -25.66 28.28
CA GLN A 254 -10.28 -24.92 27.72
C GLN A 254 -11.18 -25.80 26.85
N ALA A 255 -10.61 -26.67 26.03
CA ALA A 255 -11.37 -27.58 25.19
C ALA A 255 -12.13 -28.65 26.01
N VAL A 256 -11.55 -29.11 27.13
CA VAL A 256 -12.24 -29.99 28.08
C VAL A 256 -13.40 -29.28 28.76
N ALA A 257 -13.19 -28.04 29.22
CA ALA A 257 -14.26 -27.22 29.78
C ALA A 257 -15.42 -26.97 28.78
N ALA A 258 -15.12 -26.95 27.47
CA ALA A 258 -16.11 -26.85 26.40
C ALA A 258 -16.75 -28.21 26.00
N GLY A 259 -16.62 -29.26 26.83
CA GLY A 259 -17.26 -30.56 26.65
C GLY A 259 -16.50 -31.56 25.78
N GLY A 260 -15.17 -31.38 25.65
CA GLY A 260 -14.30 -32.37 25.02
C GLY A 260 -13.63 -33.31 26.04
N ASP A 261 -13.25 -34.50 25.59
CA ASP A 261 -12.46 -35.45 26.37
C ASP A 261 -10.98 -35.35 25.94
N ALA A 262 -10.10 -35.15 26.92
CA ALA A 262 -8.67 -35.18 26.67
C ALA A 262 -8.21 -36.58 26.27
N VAL A 263 -7.43 -36.67 25.20
CA VAL A 263 -6.86 -37.94 24.73
C VAL A 263 -5.37 -37.95 25.05
N ALA A 264 -4.90 -38.97 25.76
CA ALA A 264 -3.47 -39.22 25.93
C ALA A 264 -2.88 -39.60 24.56
N SER A 265 -2.10 -38.70 23.98
CA SER A 265 -1.53 -38.82 22.64
C SER A 265 -0.25 -38.02 22.53
N GLU A 266 0.62 -38.38 21.59
CA GLU A 266 1.78 -37.59 21.17
C GLU A 266 1.38 -36.21 20.61
N VAL A 267 0.10 -36.05 20.23
CA VAL A 267 -0.48 -34.76 19.83
C VAL A 267 -1.07 -34.07 21.08
N PRO A 268 -0.43 -33.00 21.60
CA PRO A 268 -0.77 -32.47 22.91
C PRO A 268 -2.15 -31.77 22.94
N VAL A 269 -2.68 -31.29 21.82
CA VAL A 269 -4.00 -30.64 21.75
C VAL A 269 -5.11 -31.57 21.24
N LEU A 270 -4.89 -32.89 21.23
CA LEU A 270 -5.91 -33.83 20.77
C LEU A 270 -7.08 -33.93 21.76
N ILE A 271 -8.27 -33.59 21.26
CA ILE A 271 -9.52 -33.61 22.01
C ILE A 271 -10.54 -34.45 21.25
N ARG A 272 -11.19 -35.37 21.95
CA ARG A 272 -12.30 -36.15 21.40
C ARG A 272 -13.62 -35.48 21.78
N ARG A 273 -14.57 -35.41 20.86
CA ARG A 273 -15.95 -35.01 21.15
C ARG A 273 -16.88 -36.14 20.76
N ALA A 274 -17.71 -36.58 21.70
CA ALA A 274 -18.72 -37.59 21.43
C ALA A 274 -19.80 -37.01 20.50
N PRO A 275 -20.21 -37.72 19.44
CA PRO A 275 -21.30 -37.27 18.58
C PRO A 275 -22.61 -37.27 19.36
N VAL A 276 -23.35 -36.17 19.31
CA VAL A 276 -24.68 -36.04 19.93
C VAL A 276 -25.72 -36.89 19.18
N TYR A 277 -25.55 -37.04 17.86
CA TYR A 277 -26.42 -37.86 17.03
C TYR A 277 -25.86 -39.27 16.85
N ALA A 278 -26.57 -40.27 17.40
CA ALA A 278 -26.20 -41.69 17.33
C ALA A 278 -27.07 -42.51 16.33
N GLY A 279 -27.86 -41.83 15.50
CA GLY A 279 -28.71 -42.48 14.49
C GLY A 279 -27.96 -42.89 13.22
N LYS A 280 -28.70 -43.21 12.15
CA LYS A 280 -28.12 -43.57 10.85
C LYS A 280 -27.23 -42.42 10.32
N PRO A 281 -25.98 -42.69 9.90
CA PRO A 281 -25.09 -41.66 9.36
C PRO A 281 -25.75 -40.84 8.25
N ARG A 282 -25.61 -39.52 8.33
CA ARG A 282 -26.11 -38.57 7.34
C ARG A 282 -24.97 -38.09 6.44
N ASN A 283 -25.34 -37.58 5.27
CA ASN A 283 -24.40 -36.86 4.43
C ASN A 283 -24.04 -35.52 5.12
N LEU A 284 -22.75 -35.18 5.16
CA LEU A 284 -22.28 -33.87 5.60
C LEU A 284 -22.06 -33.00 4.38
N VAL A 285 -22.85 -31.93 4.25
CA VAL A 285 -22.67 -30.89 3.23
C VAL A 285 -22.26 -29.62 3.94
N ILE A 286 -21.05 -29.14 3.66
CA ILE A 286 -20.56 -27.84 4.12
C ILE A 286 -20.56 -26.93 2.90
N VAL A 287 -21.33 -25.85 2.96
CA VAL A 287 -21.29 -24.78 1.97
C VAL A 287 -20.44 -23.67 2.55
N LEU A 288 -19.24 -23.48 1.98
CA LEU A 288 -18.35 -22.41 2.38
C LEU A 288 -18.69 -21.18 1.54
N GLU A 289 -19.23 -20.16 2.18
CA GLU A 289 -19.58 -18.90 1.54
C GLU A 289 -18.38 -17.95 1.59
N GLU A 290 -17.71 -17.76 0.44
CA GLU A 290 -16.54 -16.88 0.34
C GLU A 290 -16.93 -15.41 0.53
N SER A 291 -16.21 -14.70 1.39
CA SER A 291 -16.41 -13.27 1.67
C SER A 291 -17.80 -12.85 2.19
N LEU A 292 -18.66 -13.80 2.57
CA LEU A 292 -19.99 -13.54 3.13
C LEU A 292 -19.93 -13.19 4.63
N GLY A 293 -19.35 -12.03 4.94
CA GLY A 293 -19.36 -11.47 6.29
C GLY A 293 -20.77 -11.08 6.76
N ALA A 294 -20.99 -11.06 8.08
CA ALA A 294 -22.31 -10.77 8.68
C ALA A 294 -22.91 -9.43 8.21
N GLN A 295 -22.07 -8.44 7.90
CA GLN A 295 -22.46 -7.13 7.36
C GLN A 295 -23.20 -7.16 6.01
N PHE A 296 -23.15 -8.28 5.28
CA PHE A 296 -23.84 -8.48 4.01
C PHE A 296 -25.13 -9.32 4.15
N ILE A 297 -25.43 -9.78 5.36
CA ILE A 297 -26.58 -10.63 5.65
C ILE A 297 -27.60 -9.81 6.44
N GLY A 298 -28.64 -9.31 5.78
CA GLY A 298 -29.62 -8.42 6.41
C GLY A 298 -30.39 -9.03 7.59
N SER A 299 -30.41 -10.35 7.76
CA SER A 299 -30.97 -10.99 8.96
C SER A 299 -30.06 -10.91 10.19
N LEU A 300 -28.79 -10.52 10.02
CA LEU A 300 -27.80 -10.36 11.09
C LEU A 300 -27.61 -8.89 11.51
N GLY A 301 -28.34 -7.95 10.90
CA GLY A 301 -28.26 -6.51 11.16
C GLY A 301 -27.80 -5.73 9.93
#